data_AF-A0A2D5WYK0-F1
#
_entry.id   AF-A0A2D5WYK0-F1
#
_cell.length_a   1.000
_cell.length_b   1.000
_cell.length_c   1.000
_cell.angle_alpha   90.00
_cell.angle_beta   90.00
_cell.angle_gamma   90.00
#
_symmetry.space_group_name_H-M   'P 1'
#
loop_
_entity.id
_entity.type
_entity.pdbx_description
1 polymer ?
#
loop_
_entity_poly.entity_id
_entity_poly.type
_entity_poly.pdbx_seq_one_letter_code
_entity_poly.pdbx_strand_id
1 'polypeptide(L)' 'MIKNILFFFSIFILSSCSEKIEFKNLAIQKAIEMDCKDDVELLVKNENVELWASYNNVDTQLLCVYTCKDGKCYYSTEKD' A
#
# COMPACT_ATOMS: atom_id res chain seq x y z
N MET A 1 -31.01 27.51 -28.12
CA MET A 1 -29.84 26.64 -28.39
C MET A 1 -28.88 26.75 -27.21
N ILE A 2 -29.30 26.35 -26.01
CA ILE A 2 -28.51 26.40 -24.76
C ILE A 2 -28.89 25.16 -23.94
N LYS A 3 -28.47 24.00 -24.42
CA LYS A 3 -28.68 22.70 -23.78
C LYS A 3 -27.63 21.82 -24.44
N ASN A 4 -26.39 21.85 -23.92
CA ASN A 4 -25.32 20.87 -24.17
C ASN A 4 -23.92 21.30 -23.65
N ILE A 5 -23.82 22.21 -22.65
CA ILE A 5 -22.50 22.62 -22.09
C ILE A 5 -22.29 22.13 -20.65
N LEU A 6 -23.08 21.15 -20.19
CA LEU A 6 -23.00 20.65 -18.80
C LEU A 6 -22.53 19.21 -18.66
N PHE A 7 -22.09 18.56 -19.75
CA PHE A 7 -21.73 17.14 -19.72
C PHE A 7 -20.21 16.86 -19.73
N PHE A 8 -19.36 17.89 -19.74
CA PHE A 8 -17.90 17.69 -19.82
C PHE A 8 -17.15 17.80 -18.49
N PHE A 9 -17.82 18.10 -17.37
CA PHE A 9 -17.15 18.29 -16.08
C PHE A 9 -17.13 17.05 -15.16
N SER A 10 -17.87 15.99 -15.50
CA SER A 10 -18.06 14.84 -14.59
C SER A 10 -17.02 13.72 -14.74
N ILE A 11 -16.05 13.83 -15.64
CA ILE A 11 -15.07 12.74 -15.91
C ILE A 11 -13.71 12.97 -15.22
N PHE A 12 -13.45 14.17 -14.67
CA PHE A 12 -12.14 14.51 -14.10
C PHE A 12 -11.94 14.20 -12.61
N ILE A 13 -12.92 13.59 -11.93
CA ILE A 13 -12.85 13.39 -10.46
C ILE A 13 -12.49 11.94 -10.06
N LEU A 14 -12.21 11.04 -11.01
CA LEU A 14 -11.93 9.62 -10.70
C LEU A 14 -10.45 9.24 -10.66
N SER A 15 -9.53 10.14 -11.02
CA SER A 15 -8.09 9.83 -11.08
C SER A 15 -7.31 10.09 -9.79
N SER A 16 -7.90 10.68 -8.75
CA SER A 16 -7.18 11.08 -7.53
C SER A 16 -7.21 10.06 -6.38
N CYS A 17 -7.79 8.87 -6.58
CA CYS A 17 -7.80 7.78 -5.57
C CYS A 17 -6.98 6.54 -5.97
N SER A 18 -6.20 6.59 -7.06
CA SER A 18 -5.48 5.41 -7.57
C SER A 18 -4.15 5.13 -6.86
N GLU A 19 -3.54 6.10 -6.17
CA GLU A 19 -2.13 6.00 -5.74
C GLU A 19 -1.88 5.23 -4.43
N LYS A 20 -2.91 4.82 -3.67
CA LYS A 20 -2.73 4.34 -2.28
C LYS A 20 -3.20 2.91 -2.00
N ILE A 21 -4.01 2.32 -2.88
CA ILE A 21 -4.46 0.92 -2.74
C ILE A 21 -3.35 -0.05 -3.18
N GLU A 22 -2.49 0.39 -4.10
CA GLU A 22 -1.44 -0.43 -4.70
C GLU A 22 -0.42 -0.93 -3.66
N PHE A 23 0.08 -0.07 -2.79
CA PHE A 23 1.12 -0.44 -1.82
C PHE A 23 0.64 -1.42 -0.76
N LYS A 24 -0.63 -1.32 -0.31
CA LYS A 24 -1.20 -2.32 0.60
C LYS A 24 -1.26 -3.69 -0.05
N ASN A 25 -1.75 -3.77 -1.28
CA ASN A 25 -1.85 -5.05 -1.99
C ASN A 25 -0.48 -5.66 -2.25
N LEU A 26 0.52 -4.82 -2.58
CA LEU A 26 1.91 -5.24 -2.73
C LEU A 26 2.49 -5.76 -1.41
N ALA A 27 2.22 -5.09 -0.28
CA ALA A 27 2.64 -5.55 1.04
C ALA A 27 2.01 -6.91 1.39
N ILE A 28 0.72 -7.10 1.11
CA ILE A 28 0.02 -8.40 1.31
C ILE A 28 0.68 -9.50 0.46
N GLN A 29 0.90 -9.22 -0.83
CA GLN A 29 1.54 -10.19 -1.73
C GLN A 29 2.92 -10.58 -1.21
N LYS A 30 3.72 -9.59 -0.77
CA LYS A 30 5.06 -9.83 -0.26
C LYS A 30 5.06 -10.56 1.07
N ALA A 31 4.06 -10.34 1.91
CA ALA A 31 3.89 -11.11 3.14
C ALA A 31 3.70 -12.60 2.86
N ILE A 32 2.86 -12.93 1.88
CA ILE A 32 2.66 -14.32 1.47
C ILE A 32 3.96 -14.91 0.90
N GLU A 33 4.69 -14.16 0.08
CA GLU A 33 5.98 -14.60 -0.50
C GLU A 33 7.07 -14.83 0.56
N MET A 34 7.01 -14.14 1.70
CA MET A 34 8.01 -14.17 2.79
C MET A 34 7.60 -15.06 3.97
N ASP A 35 6.52 -15.84 3.85
CA ASP A 35 5.94 -16.67 4.93
C ASP A 35 5.52 -15.87 6.18
N CYS A 36 4.88 -14.74 5.93
CA CYS A 36 4.31 -13.86 6.94
C CYS A 36 2.79 -13.82 6.83
N LYS A 37 2.12 -13.31 7.86
CA LYS A 37 0.67 -13.13 7.85
C LYS A 37 0.27 -12.11 6.80
N ASP A 38 -0.81 -12.38 6.10
CA ASP A 38 -1.42 -11.47 5.12
C ASP A 38 -2.15 -10.28 5.76
N ASP A 39 -2.38 -10.35 7.07
CA ASP A 39 -2.84 -9.24 7.90
C ASP A 39 -1.71 -8.23 8.11
N VAL A 40 -1.58 -7.32 7.14
CA VAL A 40 -0.58 -6.24 7.16
C VAL A 40 -1.13 -4.97 7.82
N GLU A 41 -0.34 -4.40 8.71
CA GLU A 41 -0.61 -3.14 9.41
C GLU A 41 0.20 -1.99 8.80
N LEU A 42 -0.43 -0.84 8.63
CA LEU A 42 0.25 0.39 8.22
C LEU A 42 0.85 1.08 9.45
N LEU A 43 2.18 1.11 9.55
CA LEU A 43 2.87 1.71 10.69
C LEU A 43 3.27 3.17 10.42
N VAL A 44 3.66 3.50 9.19
CA VAL A 44 4.08 4.86 8.81
C VAL A 44 3.46 5.24 7.48
N LYS A 45 2.95 6.47 7.39
CA LYS A 45 2.47 7.07 6.13
C LYS A 45 2.80 8.55 6.07
N ASN A 46 3.56 8.95 5.05
CA ASN A 46 3.74 10.35 4.65
C ASN A 46 3.69 10.46 3.11
N GLU A 47 3.96 11.64 2.56
CA GLU A 47 3.82 11.91 1.12
C GLU A 47 4.66 10.98 0.24
N ASN A 48 5.80 10.49 0.74
CA ASN A 48 6.79 9.75 -0.06
C ASN A 48 7.14 8.38 0.52
N VAL A 49 6.58 8.01 1.67
CA VAL A 49 6.89 6.78 2.39
C VAL A 49 5.62 6.13 2.92
N GLU A 50 5.46 4.84 2.64
CA GLU A 50 4.58 3.95 3.38
C GLU A 50 5.39 2.79 3.96
N LEU A 51 5.17 2.49 5.24
CA LEU A 51 5.76 1.35 5.92
C LEU A 51 4.63 0.48 6.44
N TRP A 52 4.62 -0.75 5.95
CA TRP A 52 3.70 -1.80 6.33
C TRP A 52 4.45 -2.89 7.07
N ALA A 53 3.79 -3.62 7.95
CA ALA A 53 4.38 -4.77 8.62
C ALA A 53 3.36 -5.87 8.87
N SER A 54 3.84 -7.10 8.99
CA SER A 54 3.09 -8.23 9.51
C SER A 54 3.98 -9.19 10.27
N TYR A 55 3.44 -9.96 11.20
CA TYR A 55 4.22 -10.98 11.91
C TYR A 55 4.48 -12.19 11.02
N ASN A 56 5.64 -12.84 11.19
CA ASN A 56 5.93 -14.13 10.58
C ASN A 56 4.92 -15.19 11.04
N ASN A 57 4.65 -16.19 10.19
CA ASN A 57 3.65 -17.23 10.47
C ASN A 57 4.07 -18.19 11.59
N VAL A 58 5.37 -18.36 11.82
CA VAL A 58 5.92 -19.33 12.78
C VAL A 58 6.52 -18.63 14.00
N ASP A 59 7.36 -17.61 13.77
CA ASP A 59 8.04 -16.87 14.84
C ASP A 59 7.41 -15.49 15.03
N THR A 60 6.55 -15.35 16.03
CA THR A 60 5.87 -14.08 16.32
C THR A 60 6.81 -12.99 16.85
N GLN A 61 8.09 -13.29 17.11
CA GLN A 61 9.11 -12.27 17.42
C GLN A 61 9.77 -11.70 16.16
N LEU A 62 9.43 -12.24 14.99
CA LEU A 62 9.92 -11.78 13.70
C LEU A 62 8.81 -10.99 12.98
N LEU A 63 9.11 -9.74 12.67
CA LEU A 63 8.29 -8.86 11.85
C LEU A 63 8.80 -8.86 10.42
N CYS A 64 7.89 -8.96 9.47
CA CYS A 64 8.14 -8.74 8.07
C CYS A 64 7.75 -7.31 7.73
N VAL A 65 8.69 -6.54 7.20
CA VAL A 65 8.56 -5.10 6.99
C VAL A 65 8.59 -4.80 5.49
N TYR A 66 7.60 -4.02 5.02
CA TYR A 66 7.46 -3.62 3.62
C TYR A 66 7.44 -2.10 3.54
N THR A 67 8.55 -1.52 3.08
CA THR A 67 8.71 -0.05 2.99
C THR A 67 8.75 0.37 1.54
N CYS A 68 7.79 1.17 1.11
CA CYS A 68 7.82 1.83 -0.19
C CYS A 68 8.18 3.31 0.02
N LYS A 69 9.32 3.73 -0.55
CA LYS A 69 9.82 5.10 -0.49
C LYS A 69 10.16 5.60 -1.90
N ASP A 70 9.63 6.78 -2.27
CA ASP A 70 9.88 7.41 -3.57
C ASP A 70 9.64 6.45 -4.76
N GLY A 71 8.56 5.66 -4.67
CA GLY A 71 8.20 4.65 -5.68
C GLY A 71 9.07 3.39 -5.71
N LYS A 72 10.02 3.23 -4.79
CA LYS A 72 10.85 2.03 -4.63
C LYS A 72 10.49 1.28 -3.36
N CYS A 73 10.24 -0.01 -3.49
CA CYS A 73 9.85 -0.85 -2.35
C CYS A 73 10.99 -1.76 -1.90
N TYR A 74 11.12 -1.89 -0.58
CA TYR A 74 12.11 -2.69 0.13
C TYR A 74 11.39 -3.60 1.10
N TYR A 75 11.91 -4.81 1.27
CA TYR A 75 11.31 -5.85 2.10
C TYR A 75 12.39 -6.48 2.96
N SER A 76 12.15 -6.60 4.26
CA SER A 76 13.06 -7.25 5.21
C SER A 76 12.30 -8.02 6.27
N THR A 77 13.03 -8.83 7.02
CA THR A 77 12.57 -9.38 8.28
C THR A 77 13.40 -8.79 9.40
N GLU A 78 12.74 -8.31 10.45
CA GLU A 78 13.34 -7.67 11.61
C GLU A 78 12.88 -8.40 12.87
N LYS A 79 13.71 -8.40 13.91
CA LYS A 79 13.24 -8.80 15.24
C LYS A 79 12.49 -7.62 15.86
N ASP A 80 11.28 -7.89 16.35
CA ASP A 80 10.46 -6.91 17.06
C ASP A 80 11.08 -6.55 18.43
#